data_AF-A0A6N3JSS1-F1
#
_entry.id   AF-A0A6N3JSS1-F1
#
_cell.length_a   1.000
_cell.length_b   1.000
_cell.length_c   1.000
_cell.angle_alpha   90.00
_cell.angle_beta   90.00
_cell.angle_gamma   90.00
#
_symmetry.space_group_name_H-M   'P 1'
#
loop_
_entity.id
_entity.type
_entity.pdbx_description
1 polymer ?
#
loop_
_entity_poly.entity_id
_entity_poly.type
_entity_poly.pdbx_seq_one_letter_code
_entity_poly.pdbx_strand_id
1 'polypeptide(L)'
;MFDENPANNPTRVWEVGGRDVDFDARALLRKLDSTGIGIVRHLIDHPDQTCPVQDVAEAVGRPAGEVEDAVAWINTLAEALGYRDLVERVPSGVRLPAATVAVARQGLIDAQR
;
A
#
# COMPACT_ATOMS: atom_id res chain seq x y z
N MET A 1 1.32 -23.65 21.59
CA MET A 1 1.80 -22.31 21.20
C MET A 1 1.10 -22.03 19.89
N PHE A 2 0.12 -21.13 19.88
CA PHE A 2 -0.56 -20.79 18.63
C PHE A 2 0.46 -20.04 17.77
N ASP A 3 0.82 -20.66 16.65
CA ASP A 3 1.51 -20.01 15.55
C ASP A 3 0.47 -19.04 14.95
N GLU A 4 0.31 -17.87 15.56
CA GLU A 4 -0.50 -16.80 15.01
C GLU A 4 0.27 -16.27 13.80
N ASN A 5 0.12 -16.95 12.66
CA ASN A 5 0.48 -16.41 11.38
C ASN A 5 -0.30 -15.09 11.23
N PRO A 6 0.37 -13.92 11.22
CA PRO A 6 -0.30 -12.62 11.17
C PRO A 6 -1.21 -12.46 9.95
N ALA A 7 -0.94 -13.24 8.88
CA ALA A 7 -1.75 -13.29 7.68
C ALA A 7 -3.13 -13.96 7.87
N ASN A 8 -3.34 -14.74 8.94
CA ASN A 8 -4.61 -15.42 9.18
C ASN A 8 -5.71 -14.46 9.68
N ASN A 9 -5.34 -13.31 10.27
CA ASN A 9 -6.28 -12.27 10.69
C ASN A 9 -5.57 -10.90 10.79
N PRO A 10 -5.33 -10.22 9.65
CA PRO A 10 -4.59 -8.97 9.62
C PRO A 10 -5.39 -7.84 10.30
N THR A 11 -4.91 -7.42 11.47
CA THR A 11 -5.57 -6.38 12.29
C THR A 11 -4.67 -5.18 12.55
N ARG A 12 -3.37 -5.26 12.26
CA ARG A 12 -2.43 -4.15 12.44
C ARG A 12 -2.80 -3.00 11.50
N VAL A 13 -2.61 -1.77 11.98
CA VAL A 13 -2.85 -0.55 11.21
C VAL A 13 -1.53 0.11 10.84
N TRP A 14 -1.48 0.71 9.67
CA TRP A 14 -0.34 1.52 9.22
C TRP A 14 -0.41 2.89 9.88
N GLU A 15 0.21 3.03 11.06
CA GLU A 15 0.21 4.27 11.84
C GLU A 15 1.63 4.65 12.28
N VAL A 16 1.96 5.94 12.16
CA VAL A 16 3.26 6.49 12.56
C VAL A 16 3.52 6.24 14.05
N GLY A 17 4.72 5.77 14.38
CA GLY A 17 5.10 5.45 15.76
C GLY A 17 4.60 4.09 16.24
N GLY A 18 3.86 3.35 15.40
CA GLY A 18 3.56 1.95 15.64
C GLY A 18 4.83 1.10 15.65
N ARG A 19 4.84 0.05 16.47
CA ARG A 19 5.98 -0.85 16.61
C ARG A 19 6.29 -1.54 15.27
N ASP A 20 7.54 -1.44 14.83
CA ASP A 20 8.07 -2.05 13.61
C ASP A 20 7.45 -1.54 12.29
N VAL A 21 6.55 -0.55 12.33
CA VAL A 21 5.82 -0.02 11.17
C VAL A 21 6.76 0.51 10.09
N ASP A 22 7.76 1.30 10.46
CA ASP A 22 8.71 1.87 9.50
C ASP A 22 9.55 0.78 8.80
N PHE A 23 9.94 -0.25 9.55
CA PHE A 23 10.68 -1.39 9.02
C PHE A 23 9.82 -2.23 8.07
N ASP A 24 8.59 -2.54 8.49
CA ASP A 24 7.62 -3.32 7.72
C ASP A 24 7.20 -2.59 6.44
N ALA A 25 6.94 -1.28 6.51
CA ALA A 25 6.61 -0.46 5.36
C ALA A 25 7.76 -0.41 4.36
N ARG A 26 9.00 -0.21 4.82
CA ARG A 26 10.20 -0.30 3.97
C ARG A 26 10.32 -1.67 3.31
N ALA A 27 10.12 -2.75 4.06
CA ALA A 27 10.22 -4.11 3.56
C ALA A 27 9.16 -4.42 2.49
N LEU A 28 7.91 -3.97 2.69
CA LEU A 28 6.83 -4.08 1.72
C LEU A 28 7.17 -3.30 0.45
N LEU A 29 7.53 -2.02 0.58
CA LEU A 29 7.75 -1.14 -0.56
C LEU A 29 8.96 -1.55 -1.41
N ARG A 30 9.97 -2.19 -0.82
CA ARG A 30 11.10 -2.78 -1.56
C ARG A 30 10.72 -3.96 -2.46
N LYS A 31 9.58 -4.61 -2.21
CA LYS A 31 9.10 -5.73 -3.03
C LYS A 31 8.21 -5.29 -4.19
N LEU A 32 7.85 -4.00 -4.25
CA LEU A 32 7.03 -3.47 -5.32
C LEU A 32 7.87 -3.23 -6.57
N ASP A 33 7.27 -3.52 -7.72
CA ASP A 33 7.83 -3.13 -9.02
C ASP A 33 7.56 -1.64 -9.31
N SER A 34 7.94 -1.18 -10.50
CA SER A 34 7.74 0.21 -10.89
C SER A 34 6.26 0.63 -10.88
N THR A 35 5.35 -0.30 -11.18
CA THR A 35 3.91 -0.02 -11.24
C THR A 35 3.35 0.17 -9.83
N GLY A 36 3.66 -0.74 -8.91
CA GLY A 36 3.26 -0.62 -7.51
C GLY A 36 3.81 0.65 -6.85
N ILE A 37 5.09 0.98 -7.11
CA ILE A 37 5.69 2.25 -6.63
C ILE A 37 4.98 3.46 -7.25
N GLY A 38 4.66 3.43 -8.54
CA GLY A 38 3.93 4.49 -9.23
C GLY A 38 2.56 4.74 -8.61
N ILE A 39 1.80 3.67 -8.34
CA ILE A 39 0.48 3.72 -7.72
C ILE A 39 0.57 4.35 -6.33
N VAL A 40 1.46 3.84 -5.46
CA VAL A 40 1.62 4.35 -4.10
C VAL A 40 2.00 5.83 -4.11
N ARG A 41 2.91 6.25 -4.99
CA ARG A 41 3.28 7.68 -5.13
C ARG A 41 2.09 8.54 -5.56
N HIS A 42 1.36 8.11 -6.57
CA HIS A 42 0.19 8.84 -7.04
C HIS A 42 -0.84 9.04 -5.92
N LEU A 43 -1.11 8.00 -5.13
CA LEU A 43 -2.07 8.08 -4.01
C LEU A 43 -1.54 8.87 -2.81
N ILE A 44 -0.22 8.89 -2.57
CA ILE A 44 0.41 9.76 -1.56
C ILE A 44 0.17 11.25 -1.87
N ASP A 45 0.11 11.62 -3.14
CA ASP A 45 -0.17 12.99 -3.58
C ASP A 45 -1.68 13.33 -3.54
N HIS A 46 -2.53 12.33 -3.31
CA HIS A 46 -4.00 12.45 -3.20
C HIS A 46 -4.52 11.76 -1.91
N PRO A 47 -4.09 12.20 -0.71
CA PRO A 47 -4.41 11.52 0.55
C PRO A 47 -5.91 11.54 0.85
N ASP A 48 -6.45 10.40 1.30
CA ASP A 48 -7.89 10.15 1.56
C ASP A 48 -8.84 10.36 0.36
N GLN A 49 -8.33 10.78 -0.79
CA GLN A 49 -9.11 10.93 -2.00
C GLN A 49 -9.25 9.57 -2.70
N THR A 50 -10.49 9.22 -3.06
CA THR A 50 -10.74 8.10 -3.95
C THR A 50 -10.39 8.48 -5.38
N CYS A 51 -9.40 7.79 -5.93
CA CYS A 51 -9.00 7.91 -7.32
C CYS A 51 -9.62 6.76 -8.13
N PRO A 52 -10.35 7.04 -9.22
CA PRO A 52 -10.75 6.02 -10.17
C PRO A 52 -9.53 5.23 -10.66
N VAL A 53 -9.66 3.90 -10.79
CA VAL A 53 -8.56 3.05 -11.27
C VAL A 53 -8.05 3.52 -12.63
N GLN A 54 -8.94 3.99 -13.50
CA GLN A 54 -8.61 4.51 -14.81
C GLN A 54 -7.68 5.74 -14.74
N ASP A 55 -7.94 6.67 -13.83
CA ASP A 55 -7.11 7.87 -13.65
C ASP A 55 -5.72 7.51 -13.12
N VAL A 56 -5.65 6.55 -12.18
CA VAL A 56 -4.38 6.02 -11.67
C VAL A 56 -3.60 5.35 -12.80
N ALA A 57 -4.28 4.53 -13.61
CA ALA A 57 -3.71 3.82 -14.76
C ALA A 57 -3.09 4.78 -15.78
N GLU A 58 -3.79 5.88 -16.10
CA GLU A 58 -3.27 6.95 -16.95
C GLU A 58 -2.05 7.64 -16.32
N ALA A 59 -2.10 7.94 -15.02
CA ALA A 59 -1.01 8.59 -14.31
C ALA A 59 0.28 7.74 -14.25
N VAL A 60 0.15 6.41 -14.12
CA VAL A 60 1.29 5.49 -14.09
C VAL A 60 1.69 4.95 -15.47
N GLY A 61 0.90 5.26 -16.51
CA GLY A 61 1.13 4.79 -17.88
C GLY A 61 0.95 3.28 -18.05
N ARG A 62 -0.01 2.67 -17.36
CA ARG A 62 -0.30 1.22 -17.40
C ARG A 62 -1.77 0.94 -17.70
N PRO A 63 -2.11 -0.26 -18.19
CA PRO A 63 -3.51 -0.69 -18.28
C PRO A 63 -4.18 -0.76 -16.90
N ALA A 64 -5.48 -0.45 -16.83
CA ALA A 64 -6.26 -0.53 -15.59
C ALA A 64 -6.18 -1.91 -14.91
N GLY A 65 -6.21 -3.00 -15.68
CA GLY A 65 -6.06 -4.36 -15.13
C GLY A 65 -4.73 -4.59 -14.43
N GLU A 66 -3.61 -4.05 -14.97
CA GLU A 66 -2.31 -4.14 -14.30
C GLU A 66 -2.28 -3.32 -13.00
N VAL A 67 -3.02 -2.22 -12.93
CA VAL A 67 -3.18 -1.44 -11.70
C VAL A 67 -3.96 -2.24 -10.65
N GLU A 68 -5.06 -2.88 -11.04
CA GLU A 68 -5.84 -3.72 -10.13
C GLU A 68 -5.02 -4.90 -9.58
N ASP A 69 -4.24 -5.57 -10.43
CA ASP A 69 -3.35 -6.66 -10.03
C ASP A 69 -2.24 -6.15 -9.10
N ALA A 70 -1.63 -5.01 -9.41
CA ALA A 70 -0.60 -4.41 -8.57
C ALA A 70 -1.13 -3.97 -7.20
N VAL A 71 -2.34 -3.40 -7.13
CA VAL A 71 -3.01 -3.07 -5.86
C VAL A 71 -3.30 -4.35 -5.07
N ALA A 72 -3.68 -5.45 -5.74
CA ALA A 72 -3.95 -6.72 -5.06
C ALA A 72 -2.67 -7.23 -4.41
N TRP A 73 -1.58 -7.18 -5.18
CA TRP A 73 -0.27 -7.58 -4.72
C TRP A 73 0.22 -6.72 -3.53
N ILE A 74 0.05 -5.40 -3.58
CA ILE A 74 0.37 -4.50 -2.45
C ILE A 74 -0.37 -4.95 -1.19
N ASN A 75 -1.66 -5.23 -1.27
CA ASN A 75 -2.46 -5.61 -0.11
C ASN A 75 -2.12 -7.03 0.38
N THR A 76 -1.86 -7.98 -0.53
CA THR A 76 -1.35 -9.31 -0.14
C THR A 76 -0.03 -9.21 0.64
N LEU A 77 0.87 -8.30 0.26
CA LEU A 77 2.11 -8.06 1.00
C LEU A 77 1.84 -7.43 2.38
N ALA A 78 0.86 -6.53 2.49
CA ALA A 78 0.45 -5.94 3.76
C ALA A 78 -0.14 -7.01 4.71
N GLU A 79 -1.03 -7.85 4.19
CA GLU A 79 -1.63 -8.98 4.91
C GLU A 79 -0.57 -9.97 5.41
N ALA A 80 0.42 -10.28 4.57
CA ALA A 80 1.54 -11.16 4.95
C ALA A 80 2.36 -10.62 6.15
N LEU A 81 2.32 -9.31 6.39
CA LEU A 81 2.94 -8.63 7.54
C LEU A 81 1.95 -8.43 8.71
N GLY A 82 0.72 -8.92 8.57
CA GLY A 82 -0.37 -8.80 9.54
C GLY A 82 -1.09 -7.46 9.55
N TYR A 83 -0.87 -6.63 8.54
CA TYR A 83 -1.53 -5.34 8.39
C TYR A 83 -2.78 -5.45 7.53
N ARG A 84 -3.74 -4.59 7.84
CA ARG A 84 -4.82 -4.26 6.90
C ARG A 84 -4.24 -3.69 5.61
N ASP A 85 -5.08 -3.67 4.58
CA ASP A 85 -4.80 -3.06 3.28
C ASP A 85 -4.08 -1.72 3.43
N LEU A 86 -2.95 -1.60 2.72
CA LEU A 86 -2.26 -0.33 2.60
C LEU A 86 -3.07 0.60 1.69
N VAL A 87 -3.55 0.07 0.57
CA VAL A 87 -4.40 0.78 -0.40
C VAL A 87 -5.82 0.23 -0.30
N GLU A 88 -6.77 1.05 0.12
CA GLU A 88 -8.15 0.62 0.24
C GLU A 88 -8.83 0.57 -1.13
N ARG A 89 -9.53 -0.53 -1.40
CA ARG A 89 -10.41 -0.67 -2.56
C ARG A 89 -11.83 -0.26 -2.19
N VAL A 90 -12.40 0.65 -2.95
CA VAL A 90 -13.80 1.09 -2.81
C VAL A 90 -14.51 0.95 -4.16
N PRO A 91 -15.85 0.90 -4.22
CA PRO A 91 -16.56 0.67 -5.49
C PRO A 91 -16.24 1.68 -6.60
N SER A 92 -15.84 2.90 -6.23
CA SER A 92 -15.49 3.97 -7.17
C SER A 92 -13.99 4.07 -7.49
N GLY A 93 -13.14 3.20 -6.94
CA GLY A 93 -11.70 3.21 -7.21
C GLY A 93 -10.83 2.78 -6.04
N VAL A 94 -9.69 3.43 -5.89
CA VAL A 94 -8.69 3.14 -4.84
C VAL A 94 -8.31 4.41 -4.09
N ARG A 95 -7.95 4.26 -2.81
CA ARG A 95 -7.48 5.37 -1.99
C ARG A 95 -6.39 4.95 -1.02
N LEU A 96 -5.57 5.91 -0.61
CA LEU A 96 -4.61 5.75 0.48
C LEU A 96 -5.11 6.56 1.69
N PRO A 97 -5.47 5.91 2.81
CA PRO A 97 -6.00 6.63 3.96
C PRO A 97 -4.98 7.61 4.53
N ALA A 98 -5.40 8.80 4.99
CA ALA A 98 -4.44 9.83 5.41
C ALA A 98 -3.49 9.37 6.53
N ALA A 99 -3.96 8.47 7.41
CA ALA A 99 -3.15 7.90 8.49
C ALA A 99 -1.94 7.08 7.97
N THR A 100 -2.06 6.47 6.78
CA THR A 100 -1.03 5.60 6.20
C THR A 100 -0.04 6.38 5.32
N VAL A 101 -0.39 7.60 4.89
CA VAL A 101 0.39 8.41 3.94
C VAL A 101 1.79 8.71 4.45
N ALA A 102 1.93 9.08 5.73
CA ALA A 102 3.25 9.38 6.30
C ALA A 102 4.14 8.13 6.34
N VAL A 103 3.57 6.98 6.70
CA VAL A 103 4.27 5.68 6.71
C VAL A 103 4.68 5.27 5.30
N ALA A 104 3.78 5.35 4.32
CA ALA A 104 4.06 5.00 2.94
C ALA A 104 5.14 5.93 2.33
N ARG A 105 5.06 7.24 2.61
CA ARG A 105 6.04 8.22 2.15
C ARG A 105 7.43 7.96 2.73
N GLN A 106 7.52 7.72 4.04
CA GLN A 106 8.79 7.42 4.70
C GLN A 106 9.37 6.09 4.22
N GLY A 107 8.53 5.05 4.13
CA GLY A 107 8.94 3.75 3.63
C GLY A 107 9.44 3.79 2.19
N LEU A 108 8.89 4.65 1.32
CA LEU A 108 9.39 4.86 -0.04
C LEU A 108 10.78 5.48 -0.03
N ILE A 109 11.02 6.49 0.82
CA ILE A 109 12.33 7.13 0.97
C ILE A 109 13.36 6.10 1.45
N ASP A 110 13.00 5.28 2.43
CA ASP A 110 13.91 4.29 3.01
C ASP A 110 14.10 3.06 2.13
N ALA A 111 13.14 2.75 1.25
CA ALA A 111 13.27 1.67 0.26
C ALA A 111 14.34 2.00 -0.80
N GLN A 112 14.55 3.29 -1.08
CA GLN A 112 15.53 3.80 -2.06
C GLN A 112 16.95 3.96 -1.50
N ARG A 113 17.11 3.88 -0.17
CA ARG A 113 18.38 3.89 0.54
C ARG A 113 18.89 2.47 0.78
#